data_AF-A0A0P7GDL4-F1
#
_entry.id   AF-A0A0P7GDL4-F1
#
_cell.length_a   1.000
_cell.length_b   1.000
_cell.length_c   1.000
_cell.angle_alpha   90.00
_cell.angle_beta   90.00
_cell.angle_gamma   90.00
#
_symmetry.space_group_name_H-M   'P 1'
#
loop_
_entity.id
_entity.type
_entity.pdbx_description
1 polymer ?
#
loop_
_entity_poly.entity_id
_entity_poly.type
_entity_poly.pdbx_seq_one_letter_code
_entity_poly.pdbx_strand_id
1 'polypeptide(L)'
;MAKPLRFRYAPGSWSEARVRNELLQPLQANIGAAMRDPWYQSPAGFDAVRFEMDNGDVALFCWDDEAGYWLGNTETPSALWRTNKHGFDEVAYPIRRWAERELLAQLIEESPWLEAYPHVSWFFLPVFLSKDGRHTTREFFRDHAAGFPDADRDDVLSFYEELLSTGALDPYRETMAGKLGTSETLDLTRMSATMGEFNAAYLLLEAGYDVTPRRR
;
A
#
# COMPACT_ATOMS: atom_id res chain seq x y z
N MET A 1 -4.75 -6.87 -15.07
CA MET A 1 -4.49 -7.39 -13.71
C MET A 1 -4.01 -6.22 -12.88
N ALA A 2 -4.84 -5.80 -11.95
CA ALA A 2 -4.50 -4.77 -11.00
C ALA A 2 -3.30 -5.21 -10.15
N LYS A 3 -2.49 -4.24 -9.74
CA LYS A 3 -1.23 -4.47 -9.04
C LYS A 3 -1.25 -3.71 -7.72
N PRO A 4 -0.58 -4.25 -6.68
CA PRO A 4 -0.38 -3.52 -5.43
C PRO A 4 0.18 -2.13 -5.66
N LEU A 5 0.01 -1.26 -4.67
CA LEU A 5 0.58 0.06 -4.67
C LEU A 5 2.11 -0.01 -4.88
N ARG A 6 2.62 0.74 -5.86
CA ARG A 6 4.04 0.76 -6.23
C ARG A 6 4.48 2.18 -6.57
N PHE A 7 5.72 2.49 -6.24
CA PHE A 7 6.35 3.75 -6.61
C PHE A 7 6.51 3.83 -8.12
N ARG A 8 6.43 5.04 -8.64
CA ARG A 8 6.85 5.40 -9.99
C ARG A 8 8.09 6.29 -9.87
N TYR A 9 9.19 5.83 -10.46
CA TYR A 9 10.45 6.57 -10.51
C TYR A 9 10.50 7.45 -11.76
N ALA A 10 10.59 8.75 -11.53
CA ALA A 10 10.61 9.77 -12.56
C ALA A 10 11.97 10.48 -12.58
N PRO A 11 12.92 10.05 -13.43
CA PRO A 11 14.25 10.62 -13.46
C PRO A 11 14.26 12.07 -13.93
N GLY A 12 15.31 12.80 -13.54
CA GLY A 12 15.53 14.20 -13.85
C GLY A 12 15.06 15.12 -12.72
N SER A 13 15.60 16.33 -12.70
CA SER A 13 15.30 17.35 -11.70
C SER A 13 13.81 17.70 -11.66
N TRP A 14 13.30 17.81 -10.44
CA TRP A 14 11.97 18.31 -10.15
C TRP A 14 12.06 19.56 -9.29
N SER A 15 11.14 20.47 -9.52
CA SER A 15 10.94 21.66 -8.68
C SER A 15 9.47 21.77 -8.34
N GLU A 16 9.13 22.51 -7.29
CA GLU A 16 7.74 22.75 -6.92
C GLU A 16 6.92 23.32 -8.09
N ALA A 17 7.51 24.23 -8.88
CA ALA A 17 6.87 24.79 -10.07
C ALA A 17 6.54 23.70 -11.11
N ARG A 18 7.46 22.75 -11.32
CA ARG A 18 7.24 21.62 -12.22
C ARG A 18 6.16 20.68 -11.67
N VAL A 19 6.18 20.38 -10.37
CA VAL A 19 5.17 19.57 -9.70
C VAL A 19 3.77 20.18 -9.88
N ARG A 20 3.64 21.49 -9.69
CA ARG A 20 2.37 22.21 -9.89
C ARG A 20 1.89 22.14 -11.33
N ASN A 21 2.78 22.32 -12.31
CA ASN A 21 2.41 22.36 -13.72
C ASN A 21 2.17 20.96 -14.31
N GLU A 22 3.02 19.98 -13.99
CA GLU A 22 3.01 18.65 -14.62
C GLU A 22 2.18 17.62 -13.84
N LEU A 23 1.97 17.79 -12.53
CA LEU A 23 1.20 16.86 -11.70
C LEU A 23 -0.11 17.48 -11.20
N LEU A 24 -0.05 18.61 -10.49
CA LEU A 24 -1.25 19.20 -9.87
C LEU A 24 -2.28 19.64 -10.90
N GLN A 25 -1.90 20.45 -11.89
CA GLN A 25 -2.85 21.00 -12.87
C GLN A 25 -3.65 19.90 -13.62
N PRO A 26 -3.01 18.83 -14.16
CA PRO A 26 -3.76 17.73 -14.76
C PRO A 26 -4.69 17.01 -13.80
N LEU A 27 -4.25 16.75 -12.56
CA LEU A 27 -5.08 16.08 -11.55
C LEU A 27 -6.25 16.95 -11.10
N GLN A 28 -6.02 18.24 -10.91
CA GLN A 28 -7.03 19.22 -10.53
C GLN A 28 -8.10 19.35 -11.61
N ALA A 29 -7.70 19.42 -12.88
CA ALA A 29 -8.62 19.51 -14.01
C ALA A 29 -9.45 18.24 -14.23
N ASN A 30 -8.90 17.06 -13.90
CA ASN A 30 -9.54 15.78 -14.16
C ASN A 30 -10.39 15.27 -12.96
N ILE A 31 -9.87 15.38 -11.74
CA ILE A 31 -10.44 14.74 -10.53
C ILE A 31 -10.40 15.64 -9.28
N GLY A 32 -10.27 16.96 -9.46
CA GLY A 32 -10.39 17.91 -8.36
C GLY A 32 -9.27 17.85 -7.32
N ALA A 33 -8.05 17.48 -7.71
CA ALA A 33 -6.95 17.37 -6.77
C ALA A 33 -6.53 18.72 -6.13
N ALA A 34 -6.26 18.68 -4.84
CA ALA A 34 -5.59 19.71 -4.06
C ALA A 34 -4.20 19.24 -3.64
N MET A 35 -3.22 20.15 -3.67
CA MET A 35 -1.87 19.91 -3.13
C MET A 35 -1.80 20.39 -1.68
N ARG A 36 -1.34 19.53 -0.78
CA ARG A 36 -1.27 19.73 0.66
C ARG A 36 0.14 19.45 1.17
N ASP A 37 0.44 20.01 2.33
CA ASP A 37 1.61 19.60 3.10
C ASP A 37 1.43 18.14 3.56
N PRO A 38 2.48 17.31 3.49
CA PRO A 38 2.45 15.97 4.09
C PRO A 38 2.19 16.05 5.60
N TRP A 39 1.58 15.01 6.16
CA TRP A 39 1.37 14.91 7.62
C TRP A 39 2.67 14.66 8.39
N TYR A 40 3.64 14.02 7.74
CA TYR A 40 4.95 13.71 8.27
C TYR A 40 6.05 14.46 7.52
N GLN A 41 7.10 14.81 8.26
CA GLN A 41 8.28 15.46 7.69
C GLN A 41 8.81 14.69 6.47
N SER A 42 9.10 15.45 5.41
CA SER A 42 9.66 14.95 4.15
C SER A 42 10.96 14.14 4.37
N PRO A 43 11.27 13.19 3.47
CA PRO A 43 12.54 12.48 3.51
C PRO A 43 13.73 13.45 3.46
N ALA A 44 14.81 13.15 4.19
CA ALA A 44 15.99 14.01 4.20
C ALA A 44 16.56 14.19 2.79
N GLY A 45 16.71 15.45 2.35
CA GLY A 45 17.17 15.80 1.01
C GLY A 45 16.07 15.86 -0.06
N PHE A 46 14.82 15.61 0.31
CA PHE A 46 13.68 15.65 -0.61
C PHE A 46 12.65 16.69 -0.18
N ASP A 47 12.11 17.40 -1.14
CA ASP A 47 10.81 18.06 -0.99
C ASP A 47 9.71 17.01 -1.14
N ALA A 48 8.56 17.24 -0.51
CA ALA A 48 7.44 16.31 -0.62
C ALA A 48 6.10 17.02 -0.51
N VAL A 49 5.12 16.48 -1.24
CA VAL A 49 3.72 16.94 -1.21
C VAL A 49 2.78 15.76 -1.18
N ARG A 50 1.58 16.04 -0.69
CA ARG A 50 0.44 15.15 -0.70
C ARG A 50 -0.63 15.73 -1.64
N PHE A 51 -1.20 14.88 -2.48
CA PHE A 51 -2.35 15.20 -3.32
C PHE A 51 -3.58 14.50 -2.75
N GLU A 52 -4.66 15.26 -2.60
CA GLU A 52 -5.96 14.79 -2.15
C GLU A 52 -6.99 15.10 -3.22
N MET A 53 -7.74 14.09 -3.64
CA MET A 53 -8.67 14.17 -4.76
C MET A 53 -10.10 14.22 -4.22
N ASP A 54 -11.02 14.84 -4.97
CA ASP A 54 -12.42 14.97 -4.53
C ASP A 54 -13.13 13.62 -4.36
N ASN A 55 -12.64 12.57 -5.03
CA ASN A 55 -13.16 11.20 -4.92
C ASN A 55 -12.57 10.42 -3.71
N GLY A 56 -11.75 11.05 -2.87
CA GLY A 56 -11.08 10.44 -1.74
C GLY A 56 -9.82 9.65 -2.08
N ASP A 57 -9.39 9.64 -3.35
CA ASP A 57 -8.06 9.12 -3.68
C ASP A 57 -6.97 10.07 -3.16
N VAL A 58 -5.80 9.50 -2.90
CA VAL A 58 -4.62 10.20 -2.42
C VAL A 58 -3.39 9.80 -3.23
N ALA A 59 -2.46 10.74 -3.35
CA ALA A 59 -1.11 10.46 -3.83
C ALA A 59 -0.05 11.22 -3.06
N LEU A 60 1.14 10.65 -3.04
CA LEU A 60 2.34 11.18 -2.45
C LEU A 60 3.35 11.40 -3.56
N PHE A 61 4.03 12.53 -3.50
CA PHE A 61 5.15 12.80 -4.38
C PHE A 61 6.30 13.42 -3.58
N CYS A 62 7.47 12.80 -3.63
CA CYS A 62 8.69 13.41 -3.11
C CYS A 62 9.76 13.48 -4.21
N TRP A 63 10.59 14.52 -4.17
CA TRP A 63 11.56 14.76 -5.22
C TRP A 63 12.78 15.54 -4.73
N ASP A 64 13.85 15.46 -5.51
CA ASP A 64 15.08 16.24 -5.39
C ASP A 64 15.53 16.74 -6.78
N ASP A 65 16.80 17.15 -6.87
CA ASP A 65 17.41 17.62 -8.12
C ASP A 65 17.72 16.49 -9.13
N GLU A 66 17.58 15.22 -8.75
CA GLU A 66 17.94 14.06 -9.57
C GLU A 66 16.73 13.23 -9.99
N ALA A 67 15.71 13.12 -9.14
CA ALA A 67 14.56 12.25 -9.36
C ALA A 67 13.30 12.64 -8.56
N GLY A 68 12.17 12.13 -9.02
CA GLY A 68 10.89 12.17 -8.33
C GLY A 68 10.31 10.78 -8.11
N TYR A 69 9.58 10.60 -7.01
CA TYR A 69 8.95 9.36 -6.60
C TYR A 69 7.47 9.59 -6.35
N TRP A 70 6.63 8.97 -7.18
CA TRP A 70 5.17 9.05 -7.08
C TRP A 70 4.58 7.76 -6.53
N LEU A 71 3.64 7.86 -5.59
CA LEU A 71 2.91 6.74 -5.03
C LEU A 71 1.48 7.15 -4.72
N GLY A 72 0.47 6.46 -5.24
CA GLY A 72 -0.91 6.83 -4.95
C GLY A 72 -1.94 5.88 -5.54
N ASN A 73 -3.15 5.95 -5.01
CA ASN A 73 -4.28 5.09 -5.38
C ASN A 73 -5.20 5.73 -6.44
N THR A 74 -4.69 6.74 -7.14
CA THR A 74 -5.42 7.56 -8.12
C THR A 74 -5.00 7.28 -9.56
N GLU A 75 -5.57 8.02 -10.51
CA GLU A 75 -5.02 8.13 -11.86
C GLU A 75 -3.59 8.70 -11.83
N THR A 76 -2.69 8.05 -12.55
CA THR A 76 -1.32 8.54 -12.70
C THR A 76 -1.30 9.71 -13.70
N PRO A 77 -0.73 10.89 -13.34
CA PRO A 77 -0.51 11.99 -14.28
C PRO A 77 0.27 11.57 -15.53
N SER A 78 -0.03 12.18 -16.67
CA SER A 78 0.58 11.80 -17.96
C SER A 78 2.10 11.96 -18.01
N ALA A 79 2.64 12.93 -17.27
CA ALA A 79 4.08 13.11 -17.06
C ALA A 79 4.77 11.86 -16.47
N LEU A 80 4.01 11.00 -15.79
CA LEU A 80 4.49 9.81 -15.10
C LEU A 80 4.06 8.49 -15.78
N TRP A 81 3.53 8.52 -17.00
CA TRP A 81 3.11 7.28 -17.69
C TRP A 81 4.27 6.37 -18.11
N ARG A 82 5.40 6.95 -18.52
CA ARG A 82 6.58 6.23 -19.04
C ARG A 82 7.67 5.99 -17.98
N THR A 83 7.30 5.99 -16.71
CA THR A 83 8.21 5.77 -15.58
C THR A 83 8.34 4.30 -15.21
N ASN A 84 9.50 3.91 -14.67
CA ASN A 84 9.68 2.60 -14.08
C ASN A 84 8.87 2.46 -12.78
N LYS A 85 8.35 1.27 -12.52
CA LYS A 85 7.63 0.96 -11.27
C LYS A 85 8.55 0.23 -10.30
N HIS A 86 8.58 0.70 -9.06
CA HIS A 86 9.38 0.14 -7.97
C HIS A 86 8.47 -0.32 -6.81
N GLY A 87 8.75 -1.49 -6.25
CA GLY A 87 8.19 -1.95 -4.98
C GLY A 87 8.72 -1.10 -3.82
N PHE A 88 8.17 -1.32 -2.62
CA PHE A 88 8.60 -0.60 -1.42
C PHE A 88 10.08 -0.88 -1.08
N ASP A 89 10.56 -2.10 -1.31
CA ASP A 89 11.94 -2.49 -1.02
C ASP A 89 12.93 -2.13 -2.14
N GLU A 90 12.44 -1.58 -3.25
CA GLU A 90 13.24 -1.16 -4.40
C GLU A 90 13.58 0.35 -4.37
N VAL A 91 13.09 1.09 -3.36
CA VAL A 91 13.38 2.52 -3.16
C VAL A 91 14.18 2.77 -1.88
N ALA A 92 14.85 3.91 -1.79
CA ALA A 92 15.66 4.26 -0.62
C ALA A 92 14.81 4.30 0.66
N TYR A 93 15.37 3.80 1.76
CA TYR A 93 14.68 3.67 3.05
C TYR A 93 14.00 4.97 3.54
N PRO A 94 14.62 6.18 3.46
CA PRO A 94 13.95 7.42 3.88
C PRO A 94 12.65 7.71 3.13
N ILE A 95 12.62 7.44 1.82
CA ILE A 95 11.45 7.63 0.95
C ILE A 95 10.38 6.58 1.30
N ARG A 96 10.79 5.30 1.38
CA ARG A 96 9.91 4.20 1.77
C ARG A 96 9.23 4.50 3.10
N ARG A 97 10.02 4.82 4.13
CA ARG A 97 9.55 5.07 5.50
C ARG A 97 8.57 6.23 5.55
N TRP A 98 8.87 7.34 4.88
CA TRP A 98 7.96 8.48 4.81
C TRP A 98 6.62 8.10 4.19
N ALA A 99 6.65 7.46 3.01
CA ALA A 99 5.45 7.05 2.31
C ALA A 99 4.62 6.03 3.12
N GLU A 100 5.26 5.05 3.76
CA GLU A 100 4.59 4.09 4.64
C GLU A 100 3.87 4.80 5.79
N ARG A 101 4.47 5.82 6.41
CA ARG A 101 3.83 6.58 7.51
C ARG A 101 2.61 7.35 7.03
N GLU A 102 2.73 8.09 5.93
CA GLU A 102 1.62 8.83 5.31
C GLU A 102 0.44 7.90 4.98
N LEU A 103 0.73 6.77 4.33
CA LEU A 103 -0.28 5.81 3.92
C LEU A 103 -0.89 5.05 5.10
N LEU A 104 -0.11 4.68 6.11
CA LEU A 104 -0.65 4.04 7.32
C LEU A 104 -1.58 4.97 8.08
N ALA A 105 -1.21 6.25 8.21
CA ALA A 105 -2.09 7.25 8.80
C ALA A 105 -3.40 7.37 8.01
N GLN A 106 -3.32 7.36 6.66
CA GLN A 106 -4.52 7.42 5.81
C GLN A 106 -5.41 6.20 6.04
N LEU A 107 -4.79 5.02 6.07
CA LEU A 107 -5.50 3.77 6.27
C LEU A 107 -6.23 3.75 7.61
N ILE A 108 -5.58 4.23 8.68
CA ILE A 108 -6.19 4.29 10.02
C ILE A 108 -7.32 5.32 10.06
N GLU A 109 -7.16 6.49 9.44
CA GLU A 109 -8.24 7.48 9.34
C GLU A 109 -9.47 6.92 8.61
N GLU A 110 -9.27 6.21 7.49
CA GLU A 110 -10.35 5.62 6.70
C GLU A 110 -10.89 4.30 7.27
N SER A 111 -10.13 3.61 8.09
CA SER A 111 -10.46 2.29 8.64
C SER A 111 -9.93 2.12 10.06
N PRO A 112 -10.51 2.84 11.05
CA PRO A 112 -9.97 2.89 12.42
C PRO A 112 -9.87 1.54 13.12
N TRP A 113 -10.67 0.55 12.70
CA TRP A 113 -10.61 -0.82 13.23
C TRP A 113 -9.26 -1.52 12.95
N LEU A 114 -8.45 -1.01 12.03
CA LEU A 114 -7.11 -1.52 11.76
C LEU A 114 -6.03 -0.96 12.72
N GLU A 115 -6.34 0.08 13.50
CA GLU A 115 -5.38 0.72 14.41
C GLU A 115 -4.82 -0.26 15.47
N ALA A 116 -5.64 -1.20 15.93
CA ALA A 116 -5.25 -2.23 16.87
C ALA A 116 -4.33 -3.32 16.28
N TYR A 117 -4.14 -3.33 14.95
CA TYR A 117 -3.42 -4.37 14.21
C TYR A 117 -2.34 -3.75 13.31
N PRO A 118 -1.27 -3.15 13.90
CA PRO A 118 -0.24 -2.45 13.15
C PRO A 118 0.55 -3.34 12.19
N HIS A 119 0.83 -4.61 12.53
CA HIS A 119 1.55 -5.53 11.64
C HIS A 119 0.68 -5.96 10.46
N VAL A 120 -0.60 -6.25 10.67
CA VAL A 120 -1.58 -6.48 9.58
C VAL A 120 -1.67 -5.26 8.67
N SER A 121 -1.83 -4.07 9.26
CA SER A 121 -1.94 -2.80 8.54
C SER A 121 -0.72 -2.54 7.67
N TRP A 122 0.48 -2.71 8.22
CA TRP A 122 1.72 -2.52 7.48
C TRP A 122 1.90 -3.59 6.40
N PHE A 123 1.71 -4.86 6.73
CA PHE A 123 1.97 -5.96 5.80
C PHE A 123 1.10 -5.85 4.54
N PHE A 124 -0.21 -5.61 4.73
CA PHE A 124 -1.18 -5.51 3.64
C PHE A 124 -1.40 -4.08 3.12
N LEU A 125 -0.66 -3.08 3.61
CA LEU A 125 -0.74 -1.68 3.15
C LEU A 125 -0.82 -1.53 1.62
N PRO A 126 0.01 -2.23 0.81
CA PRO A 126 0.00 -2.05 -0.64
C PRO A 126 -1.31 -2.48 -1.31
N VAL A 127 -2.10 -3.36 -0.68
CA VAL A 127 -3.40 -3.82 -1.19
C VAL A 127 -4.56 -3.07 -0.53
N PHE A 128 -4.45 -2.75 0.77
CA PHE A 128 -5.41 -1.92 1.50
C PHE A 128 -5.55 -0.50 0.95
N LEU A 129 -4.51 0.03 0.29
CA LEU A 129 -4.56 1.33 -0.39
C LEU A 129 -4.35 1.22 -1.89
N SER A 130 -4.56 0.05 -2.49
CA SER A 130 -4.52 -0.07 -3.94
C SER A 130 -5.70 0.65 -4.59
N LYS A 131 -5.50 1.21 -5.80
CA LYS A 131 -6.56 1.88 -6.57
C LYS A 131 -7.77 0.98 -6.75
N ASP A 132 -7.54 -0.21 -7.31
CA ASP A 132 -8.60 -1.10 -7.78
C ASP A 132 -9.10 -2.06 -6.67
N GLY A 133 -8.36 -2.22 -5.57
CA GLY A 133 -8.63 -3.26 -4.56
C GLY A 133 -8.85 -2.78 -3.13
N ARG A 134 -8.70 -1.50 -2.80
CA ARG A 134 -8.82 -1.03 -1.41
C ARG A 134 -10.15 -1.40 -0.77
N HIS A 135 -11.25 -1.21 -1.49
CA HIS A 135 -12.60 -1.44 -0.96
C HIS A 135 -12.84 -2.93 -0.72
N THR A 136 -12.60 -3.76 -1.72
CA THR A 136 -12.80 -5.21 -1.65
C THR A 136 -11.84 -5.88 -0.67
N THR A 137 -10.59 -5.39 -0.58
CA THR A 137 -9.62 -5.92 0.39
C THR A 137 -10.03 -5.58 1.81
N ARG A 138 -10.43 -4.34 2.09
CA ARG A 138 -10.91 -3.97 3.43
C ARG A 138 -12.22 -4.67 3.77
N GLU A 139 -13.15 -4.81 2.84
CA GLU A 139 -14.38 -5.58 2.99
C GLU A 139 -14.09 -7.05 3.32
N PHE A 140 -13.15 -7.69 2.61
CA PHE A 140 -12.75 -9.07 2.89
C PHE A 140 -12.22 -9.26 4.31
N PHE A 141 -11.39 -8.35 4.80
CA PHE A 141 -10.90 -8.43 6.18
C PHE A 141 -12.01 -8.09 7.20
N ARG A 142 -12.81 -7.06 6.93
CA ARG A 142 -13.81 -6.53 7.87
C ARG A 142 -15.04 -7.43 8.00
N ASP A 143 -15.59 -7.86 6.88
CA ASP A 143 -16.92 -8.46 6.79
C ASP A 143 -16.87 -9.97 6.53
N HIS A 144 -15.69 -10.48 6.12
CA HIS A 144 -15.50 -11.90 5.79
C HIS A 144 -14.38 -12.57 6.58
N ALA A 145 -13.96 -11.96 7.70
CA ALA A 145 -12.96 -12.50 8.62
C ALA A 145 -11.72 -13.07 7.89
N ALA A 146 -11.26 -12.34 6.87
CA ALA A 146 -10.15 -12.73 5.99
C ALA A 146 -10.21 -14.18 5.47
N GLY A 147 -11.43 -14.70 5.26
CA GLY A 147 -11.68 -16.01 4.69
C GLY A 147 -11.79 -17.17 5.67
N PHE A 148 -11.71 -16.91 6.99
CA PHE A 148 -12.01 -17.93 7.98
C PHE A 148 -13.53 -18.19 8.07
N PRO A 149 -13.96 -19.47 8.02
CA PRO A 149 -15.37 -19.80 8.24
C PRO A 149 -15.72 -19.63 9.72
N ASP A 150 -16.89 -19.03 9.99
CA ASP A 150 -17.49 -18.93 11.33
C ASP A 150 -16.59 -18.28 12.41
N ALA A 151 -15.72 -17.35 12.00
CA ALA A 151 -14.84 -16.61 12.92
C ALA A 151 -15.22 -15.13 13.00
N ASP A 152 -14.97 -14.52 14.17
CA ASP A 152 -15.08 -13.07 14.32
C ASP A 152 -13.89 -12.35 13.66
N ARG A 153 -14.13 -11.14 13.15
CA ARG A 153 -13.10 -10.30 12.57
C ARG A 153 -11.92 -10.11 13.53
N ASP A 154 -12.19 -9.76 14.78
CA ASP A 154 -11.15 -9.36 15.74
C ASP A 154 -10.30 -10.55 16.17
N ASP A 155 -10.89 -11.74 16.28
CA ASP A 155 -10.15 -12.98 16.53
C ASP A 155 -9.18 -13.29 15.39
N VAL A 156 -9.64 -13.17 14.14
CA VAL A 156 -8.81 -13.45 12.96
C VAL A 156 -7.72 -12.39 12.77
N LEU A 157 -8.05 -11.11 12.98
CA LEU A 157 -7.05 -10.05 12.90
C LEU A 157 -6.00 -10.20 14.00
N SER A 158 -6.40 -10.58 15.21
CA SER A 158 -5.46 -10.87 16.31
C SER A 158 -4.54 -12.04 15.96
N PHE A 159 -5.08 -13.11 15.37
CA PHE A 159 -4.29 -14.25 14.89
C PHE A 159 -3.24 -13.82 13.85
N TYR A 160 -3.63 -13.04 12.84
CA TYR A 160 -2.69 -12.55 11.83
C TYR A 160 -1.70 -11.53 12.39
N GLU A 161 -2.12 -10.69 13.32
CA GLU A 161 -1.25 -9.75 14.00
C GLU A 161 -0.15 -10.48 14.76
N GLU A 162 -0.49 -11.53 15.51
CA GLU A 162 0.48 -12.39 16.21
C GLU A 162 1.47 -13.01 15.23
N LEU A 163 0.98 -13.68 14.17
CA LEU A 163 1.84 -14.27 13.14
C LEU A 163 2.80 -13.25 12.51
N LEU A 164 2.28 -12.08 12.11
CA LEU A 164 3.06 -11.07 11.40
C LEU A 164 4.02 -10.32 12.32
N SER A 165 3.70 -10.19 13.61
CA SER A 165 4.58 -9.57 14.60
C SER A 165 5.92 -10.30 14.78
N THR A 166 5.97 -11.58 14.40
CA THR A 166 7.22 -12.37 14.41
C THR A 166 8.27 -11.86 13.41
N GLY A 167 7.84 -11.12 12.37
CA GLY A 167 8.70 -10.65 11.29
C GLY A 167 9.18 -11.74 10.32
N ALA A 168 8.79 -13.01 10.53
CA ALA A 168 9.24 -14.14 9.71
C ALA A 168 8.82 -14.02 8.24
N LEU A 169 7.74 -13.29 7.97
CA LEU A 169 7.19 -13.09 6.62
C LEU A 169 7.57 -11.74 6.00
N ASP A 170 8.23 -10.83 6.74
CA ASP A 170 8.57 -9.49 6.29
C ASP A 170 9.36 -9.46 4.97
N PRO A 171 10.39 -10.32 4.77
CA PRO A 171 11.13 -10.36 3.51
C PRO A 171 10.26 -10.74 2.30
N TYR A 172 9.09 -11.29 2.53
CA TYR A 172 8.17 -11.76 1.50
C TYR A 172 6.91 -10.90 1.37
N ARG A 173 6.81 -9.78 2.11
CA ARG A 173 5.63 -8.91 2.15
C ARG A 173 5.09 -8.57 0.78
N GLU A 174 5.91 -8.04 -0.13
CA GLU A 174 5.45 -7.66 -1.47
C GLU A 174 4.85 -8.86 -2.22
N THR A 175 5.48 -10.03 -2.08
CA THR A 175 5.03 -11.25 -2.75
C THR A 175 3.74 -11.77 -2.14
N MET A 176 3.66 -11.89 -0.82
CA MET A 176 2.51 -12.49 -0.13
C MET A 176 1.30 -11.54 -0.10
N ALA A 177 1.48 -10.27 0.25
CA ALA A 177 0.39 -9.30 0.20
C ALA A 177 -0.12 -9.13 -1.25
N GLY A 178 0.80 -9.15 -2.23
CA GLY A 178 0.44 -9.05 -3.64
C GLY A 178 -0.41 -10.20 -4.18
N LYS A 179 -0.32 -11.41 -3.60
CA LYS A 179 -1.13 -12.56 -3.99
C LYS A 179 -2.62 -12.38 -3.72
N LEU A 180 -2.97 -11.57 -2.71
CA LEU A 180 -4.37 -11.30 -2.38
C LEU A 180 -5.09 -10.64 -3.57
N GLY A 181 -4.30 -9.97 -4.40
CA GLY A 181 -4.74 -9.26 -5.58
C GLY A 181 -5.38 -7.92 -5.21
N THR A 182 -5.76 -7.17 -6.24
CA THR A 182 -6.33 -5.83 -6.10
C THR A 182 -7.52 -5.72 -7.04
N SER A 183 -8.61 -6.42 -6.79
CA SER A 183 -9.73 -6.53 -7.73
C SER A 183 -10.87 -5.58 -7.35
N GLU A 184 -11.50 -4.93 -8.33
CA GLU A 184 -12.73 -4.15 -8.10
C GLU A 184 -13.90 -5.05 -7.67
N THR A 185 -13.84 -6.34 -8.03
CA THR A 185 -14.79 -7.37 -7.58
C THR A 185 -14.20 -8.18 -6.44
N LEU A 186 -14.99 -8.38 -5.38
CA LEU A 186 -14.67 -9.26 -4.27
C LEU A 186 -14.69 -10.73 -4.73
N ASP A 187 -13.55 -11.41 -4.63
CA ASP A 187 -13.38 -12.82 -4.97
C ASP A 187 -12.98 -13.60 -3.71
N LEU A 188 -13.99 -14.03 -2.96
CA LEU A 188 -13.80 -14.74 -1.69
C LEU A 188 -12.97 -16.01 -1.87
N THR A 189 -13.20 -16.77 -2.93
CA THR A 189 -12.46 -18.03 -3.17
C THR A 189 -10.97 -17.77 -3.33
N ARG A 190 -10.58 -16.81 -4.19
CA ARG A 190 -9.16 -16.49 -4.42
C ARG A 190 -8.52 -15.86 -3.18
N MET A 191 -9.22 -14.94 -2.52
CA MET A 191 -8.71 -14.22 -1.37
C MET A 191 -8.53 -15.16 -0.17
N SER A 192 -9.52 -16.00 0.14
CA SER A 192 -9.40 -17.05 1.17
C SER A 192 -8.30 -18.06 0.84
N ALA A 193 -8.15 -18.46 -0.43
CA ALA A 193 -7.05 -19.34 -0.83
C ALA A 193 -5.67 -18.71 -0.61
N THR A 194 -5.55 -17.38 -0.79
CA THR A 194 -4.32 -16.64 -0.49
C THR A 194 -4.05 -16.62 1.01
N MET A 195 -5.07 -16.31 1.82
CA MET A 195 -4.94 -16.31 3.28
C MET A 195 -4.63 -17.70 3.86
N GLY A 196 -5.06 -18.76 3.18
CA GLY A 196 -4.64 -20.14 3.46
C GLY A 196 -3.12 -20.36 3.40
N GLU A 197 -2.38 -19.59 2.58
CA GLU A 197 -0.91 -19.65 2.59
C GLU A 197 -0.31 -19.08 3.89
N PHE A 198 -0.94 -18.07 4.49
CA PHE A 198 -0.51 -17.53 5.79
C PHE A 198 -0.81 -18.51 6.92
N ASN A 199 -1.95 -19.20 6.87
CA ASN A 199 -2.30 -20.24 7.83
C ASN A 199 -1.30 -21.41 7.74
N ALA A 200 -0.92 -21.81 6.53
CA ALA A 200 0.12 -22.81 6.32
C ALA A 200 1.48 -22.33 6.84
N ALA A 201 1.83 -21.07 6.61
CA ALA A 201 3.06 -20.48 7.13
C ALA A 201 3.11 -20.49 8.66
N TYR A 202 2.01 -20.12 9.32
CA TYR A 202 1.88 -20.20 10.77
C TYR A 202 2.16 -21.62 11.28
N LEU A 203 1.48 -22.63 10.72
CA LEU A 203 1.67 -24.03 11.14
C LEU A 203 3.11 -24.52 10.94
N LEU A 204 3.78 -24.08 9.87
CA LEU A 204 5.17 -24.44 9.61
C LEU A 204 6.13 -23.77 10.61
N LEU A 205 5.93 -22.48 10.89
CA LEU A 205 6.73 -21.73 11.85
C LEU A 205 6.57 -22.28 13.27
N GLU A 206 5.34 -22.59 13.69
CA GLU A 206 5.06 -23.23 14.98
C GLU A 206 5.73 -24.60 15.12
N ALA A 207 5.84 -25.33 14.01
CA ALA A 207 6.56 -26.60 13.95
C ALA A 207 8.09 -26.45 13.85
N GLY A 208 8.62 -25.21 13.85
CA GLY A 208 10.05 -24.92 13.79
C GLY A 208 10.66 -24.99 12.38
N TYR A 209 9.84 -24.92 11.33
CA TYR A 209 10.32 -24.90 9.95
C TYR A 209 10.42 -23.47 9.40
N ASP A 210 11.44 -23.24 8.59
CA ASP A 210 11.55 -22.02 7.79
C ASP A 210 10.50 -21.99 6.67
N VAL A 211 9.99 -20.80 6.36
CA VAL A 211 9.01 -20.58 5.30
C VAL A 211 9.65 -19.79 4.15
N THR A 212 9.47 -20.28 2.93
CA THR A 212 9.82 -19.53 1.71
C THR A 212 8.65 -19.57 0.73
N PRO A 213 7.89 -18.47 0.58
CA PRO A 213 6.77 -18.40 -0.35
C PRO A 213 7.24 -18.53 -1.80
N ARG A 214 6.55 -19.37 -2.59
CA ARG A 214 6.79 -19.44 -4.03
C ARG A 214 6.03 -18.34 -4.76
N ARG A 215 6.69 -17.65 -5.69
CA ARG A 215 6.01 -16.84 -6.72
C ARG A 215 5.35 -17.80 -7.72
N ARG A 216 4.05 -17.59 -8.01
CA ARG A 216 3.38 -18.23 -9.15
C ARG A 216 3.67 -17.44 -10.43
#